data_AF-A0AA38YGJ1-F1
#
_entry.id   AF-A0AA38YGJ1-F1
#
_cell.length_a   1.000
_cell.length_b   1.000
_cell.length_c   1.000
_cell.angle_alpha   90.00
_cell.angle_beta   90.00
_cell.angle_gamma   90.00
#
_symmetry.space_group_name_H-M   'P 1'
#
loop_
_entity.id
_entity.type
_entity.pdbx_description
1 polymer ?
#
loop_
_entity_poly.entity_id
_entity_poly.type
_entity_poly.pdbx_seq_one_letter_code
_entity_poly.pdbx_strand_id
1 'polypeptide(L)'
;MSSYSYVKCVWAFYLLSSWVPTLWFAQGADPYLPVKAVNLGNWLVTEGWMKPSLFAGIPNQDLLDGTQVQFMSTKLQKYLCAENGGGTDVVANRTSPSGWETFRLWRINESTFNLRVFNKQFFGLENQGKGNKVVAVLNSPGNSETFQIVRKNDDGNRVRIKASNGLFLQAKPGLVTADYGGSGWDDNNPSVFQMKIVRTLQGEYQITNGYGPDRAPQVMQDHWNAYITNEDFRFLSSNGLNAVRIPVGWWIASDPTPPKPFVGGSLKALDNAFTWAQNNGMKIIVDLHAVQGSQNGNDHSGTRDGFQEWGDSNIQDTVAVIDFLAARYANNPSLAAIELMNEPLAPGVTLNDLKKYYKAGYDAVRKHTSNAYVILSNRLGPADSKELLDFARGLNRVVIDVHYYSLFSDMFNNMNVQQNIDFINNQRASDLSAVTTSNGPLSFVGEWTAEWAISGASKEDYQRFAKAQINVYGRATFGWAYWAYRCAQNHWSLKWMIENVYINLSSS
;
A
#
# COMPACT_ATOMS: atom_id res chain seq x y z
N MET A 1 86.56 -26.58 11.37
CA MET A 1 86.93 -25.42 12.21
C MET A 1 86.79 -24.17 11.36
N SER A 2 86.17 -23.15 11.97
CA SER A 2 86.02 -21.75 11.56
C SER A 2 86.95 -21.19 10.46
N SER A 3 86.38 -20.36 9.58
CA SER A 3 87.09 -19.32 8.82
C SER A 3 86.19 -18.07 8.67
N TYR A 4 86.59 -16.91 9.21
CA TYR A 4 87.07 -15.67 8.51
C TYR A 4 86.06 -15.05 7.51
N SER A 5 85.82 -13.74 7.31
CA SER A 5 86.27 -12.44 7.86
C SER A 5 85.63 -11.30 7.02
N TYR A 6 85.40 -10.09 7.58
CA TYR A 6 85.22 -8.74 6.93
C TYR A 6 84.03 -8.52 5.94
N VAL A 7 83.40 -7.35 5.72
CA VAL A 7 83.83 -5.95 5.43
C VAL A 7 82.62 -4.97 5.67
N LYS A 8 82.90 -3.68 5.96
CA LYS A 8 81.97 -2.53 6.09
C LYS A 8 81.26 -2.15 4.76
N CYS A 9 80.03 -1.63 4.80
CA CYS A 9 79.56 -0.63 3.83
C CYS A 9 78.31 0.15 4.31
N VAL A 10 78.34 1.48 4.11
CA VAL A 10 77.27 2.45 4.33
C VAL A 10 76.25 2.36 3.18
N TRP A 11 74.95 2.32 3.46
CA TRP A 11 73.92 2.57 2.45
C TRP A 11 72.78 3.43 3.00
N ALA A 12 72.54 4.55 2.30
CA ALA A 12 71.37 5.40 2.44
C ALA A 12 70.14 4.66 1.86
N PHE A 13 68.99 4.79 2.49
CA PHE A 13 67.71 4.40 1.88
C PHE A 13 66.79 5.60 1.78
N TYR A 14 66.62 6.03 0.53
CA TYR A 14 65.42 6.71 0.04
C TYR A 14 64.44 5.64 -0.50
N LEU A 15 63.19 6.05 -0.68
CA LEU A 15 62.15 5.52 -1.59
C LEU A 15 61.12 4.50 -1.05
N LEU A 16 59.88 5.00 -0.90
CA LEU A 16 58.71 4.74 -1.79
C LEU A 16 57.39 4.47 -1.03
N SER A 17 56.49 5.43 -1.18
CA SER A 17 55.05 5.33 -0.99
C SER A 17 54.45 4.20 -1.82
N SER A 18 53.88 3.19 -1.18
CA SER A 18 52.99 2.24 -1.84
C SER A 18 51.55 2.74 -1.78
N TRP A 19 51.11 3.35 -2.86
CA TRP A 19 49.69 3.47 -3.21
C TRP A 19 49.12 2.06 -3.35
N VAL A 20 48.13 1.71 -2.52
CA VAL A 20 47.29 0.54 -2.73
C VAL A 20 46.10 1.01 -3.58
N PRO A 21 45.97 0.61 -4.85
CA PRO A 21 44.76 0.88 -5.60
C PRO A 21 43.65 -0.02 -5.03
N THR A 22 42.63 0.60 -4.44
CA THR A 22 41.34 -0.05 -4.21
C THR A 22 40.81 -0.52 -5.55
N LEU A 23 40.95 -1.82 -5.82
CA LEU A 23 40.31 -2.50 -6.93
C LEU A 23 38.79 -2.39 -6.73
N TRP A 24 38.15 -1.51 -7.49
CA TRP A 24 36.74 -1.61 -7.78
C TRP A 24 36.53 -2.96 -8.47
N PHE A 25 36.00 -3.94 -7.76
CA PHE A 25 35.46 -5.13 -8.40
C PHE A 25 34.30 -4.67 -9.27
N ALA A 26 34.49 -4.75 -10.60
CA ALA A 26 33.37 -4.73 -11.53
C ALA A 26 32.38 -5.79 -11.04
N GLN A 27 31.18 -5.34 -10.65
CA GLN A 27 30.11 -6.21 -10.18
C GLN A 27 29.79 -7.15 -11.35
N GLY A 28 30.19 -8.43 -11.25
CA GLY A 28 29.88 -9.42 -12.27
C GLY A 28 28.36 -9.42 -12.51
N ALA A 29 27.95 -9.57 -13.77
CA ALA A 29 26.54 -9.60 -14.12
C ALA A 29 25.82 -10.66 -13.27
N ASP A 30 24.81 -10.23 -12.50
CA ASP A 30 24.01 -11.15 -11.68
C ASP A 30 23.19 -12.03 -12.64
N PRO A 31 23.40 -13.36 -12.65
CA PRO A 31 22.82 -14.25 -13.66
C PRO A 31 21.29 -14.33 -13.59
N TYR A 32 20.67 -13.80 -12.53
CA TYR A 32 19.21 -13.75 -12.37
C TYR A 32 18.57 -12.45 -12.84
N LEU A 33 19.37 -11.46 -13.25
CA LEU A 33 18.89 -10.21 -13.81
C LEU A 33 18.88 -10.25 -15.35
N PRO A 34 17.91 -9.57 -15.99
CA PRO A 34 16.78 -8.88 -15.37
C PRO A 34 15.73 -9.88 -14.84
N VAL A 35 15.03 -9.50 -13.77
CA VAL A 35 13.90 -10.28 -13.25
C VAL A 35 12.69 -10.15 -14.19
N LYS A 36 12.08 -11.29 -14.51
CA LYS A 36 10.73 -11.40 -15.09
C LYS A 36 9.83 -11.90 -13.96
N ALA A 37 9.18 -10.96 -13.27
CA ALA A 37 8.50 -11.22 -12.01
C ALA A 37 6.98 -10.98 -12.07
N VAL A 38 6.30 -11.38 -11.00
CA VAL A 38 4.89 -11.09 -10.78
C VAL A 38 4.66 -10.73 -9.31
N ASN A 39 3.74 -9.80 -9.06
CA ASN A 39 3.30 -9.43 -7.73
C ASN A 39 2.30 -10.46 -7.19
N LEU A 40 2.57 -11.00 -6.01
CA LEU A 40 1.61 -11.83 -5.26
C LEU A 40 0.67 -10.95 -4.41
N GLY A 41 0.07 -9.95 -5.07
CA GLY A 41 -0.88 -9.02 -4.47
C GLY A 41 -2.14 -9.72 -3.94
N ASN A 42 -2.83 -9.08 -2.99
CA ASN A 42 -3.98 -9.65 -2.29
C ASN A 42 -3.70 -11.00 -1.57
N TRP A 43 -2.44 -11.31 -1.24
CA TRP A 43 -2.08 -12.49 -0.45
C TRP A 43 -1.75 -12.15 1.00
N LEU A 44 -0.55 -11.64 1.29
CA LEU A 44 -0.12 -11.26 2.65
C LEU A 44 -0.44 -9.80 2.99
N VAL A 45 -0.98 -9.06 2.02
CA VAL A 45 -1.65 -7.77 2.18
C VAL A 45 -2.90 -7.83 1.31
N THR A 46 -4.09 -7.70 1.90
CA THR A 46 -5.36 -7.88 1.17
C THR A 46 -5.90 -6.61 0.54
N GLU A 47 -6.56 -6.77 -0.61
CA GLU A 47 -7.30 -5.74 -1.35
C GLU A 47 -8.64 -6.30 -1.86
N GLY A 48 -9.75 -5.74 -1.36
CA GLY A 48 -11.09 -6.28 -1.59
C GLY A 48 -11.51 -6.29 -3.04
N TRP A 49 -11.07 -5.34 -3.85
CA TRP A 49 -11.41 -5.32 -5.28
C TRP A 49 -10.84 -6.53 -6.04
N MET A 50 -9.73 -7.12 -5.57
CA MET A 50 -9.10 -8.30 -6.19
C MET A 50 -9.80 -9.61 -5.81
N LYS A 51 -10.47 -9.65 -4.65
CA LYS A 51 -11.27 -10.80 -4.19
C LYS A 51 -12.47 -10.32 -3.34
N PRO A 52 -13.53 -9.78 -3.96
CA PRO A 52 -14.66 -9.20 -3.21
C PRO A 52 -15.37 -10.21 -2.30
N SER A 53 -15.38 -11.49 -2.68
CA SER A 53 -15.96 -12.56 -1.87
C SER A 53 -15.30 -12.76 -0.51
N LEU A 54 -14.07 -12.26 -0.33
CA LEU A 54 -13.38 -12.31 0.96
C LEU A 54 -14.01 -11.37 2.00
N PHE A 55 -14.74 -10.33 1.56
CA PHE A 55 -15.40 -9.36 2.43
C PHE A 55 -16.91 -9.64 2.61
N ALA A 56 -17.50 -10.46 1.73
CA ALA A 56 -18.94 -10.68 1.63
C ALA A 56 -19.60 -11.22 2.91
N GLY A 57 -18.85 -11.85 3.80
CA GLY A 57 -19.35 -12.39 5.08
C GLY A 57 -19.38 -11.40 6.23
N ILE A 58 -19.00 -10.14 6.02
CA ILE A 58 -18.96 -9.11 7.05
C ILE A 58 -20.32 -8.40 7.15
N PRO A 59 -20.97 -8.37 8.34
CA PRO A 59 -22.21 -7.62 8.53
C PRO A 59 -22.01 -6.13 8.27
N ASN A 60 -22.92 -5.45 7.56
CA ASN A 60 -22.78 -4.05 7.17
C ASN A 60 -21.39 -3.74 6.56
N GLN A 61 -20.94 -4.58 5.61
CA GLN A 61 -19.65 -4.45 4.91
C GLN A 61 -19.47 -3.14 4.13
N ASP A 62 -20.53 -2.38 3.93
CA ASP A 62 -20.52 -1.05 3.35
C ASP A 62 -20.14 0.05 4.37
N LEU A 63 -20.17 -0.27 5.67
CA LEU A 63 -19.77 0.59 6.79
C LEU A 63 -18.53 0.04 7.53
N LEU A 64 -17.46 -0.29 6.80
CA LEU A 64 -16.18 -0.68 7.39
C LEU A 64 -15.38 0.56 7.84
N ASP A 65 -14.27 0.35 8.56
CA ASP A 65 -13.37 1.46 8.90
C ASP A 65 -12.96 2.23 7.64
N GLY A 66 -12.99 3.56 7.74
CA GLY A 66 -12.65 4.45 6.65
C GLY A 66 -13.74 4.68 5.63
N THR A 67 -14.88 3.97 5.70
CA THR A 67 -16.04 4.35 4.89
C THR A 67 -16.33 5.83 5.11
N GLN A 68 -16.35 6.58 4.02
CA GLN A 68 -16.68 7.99 4.00
C GLN A 68 -18.19 8.15 3.80
N VAL A 69 -18.82 8.86 4.74
CA VAL A 69 -20.26 9.09 4.76
C VAL A 69 -20.58 10.56 4.83
N GLN A 70 -21.70 10.94 4.21
CA GLN A 70 -22.31 12.27 4.29
C GLN A 70 -23.74 12.11 4.80
N PHE A 71 -24.20 13.04 5.65
CA PHE A 71 -25.56 13.01 6.21
C PHE A 71 -26.30 14.30 5.86
N MET A 72 -27.42 14.18 5.16
CA MET A 72 -28.32 15.30 4.85
C MET A 72 -29.58 15.21 5.71
N SER A 73 -29.88 16.25 6.49
CA SER A 73 -31.15 16.33 7.23
C SER A 73 -32.32 16.33 6.25
N THR A 74 -33.29 15.42 6.43
CA THR A 74 -34.51 15.40 5.60
C THR A 74 -35.39 16.61 5.85
N LYS A 75 -35.40 17.11 7.09
CA LYS A 75 -36.21 18.28 7.46
C LYS A 75 -35.66 19.58 6.91
N LEU A 76 -34.35 19.80 7.07
CA LEU A 76 -33.71 21.07 6.68
C LEU A 76 -33.24 21.07 5.22
N GLN A 77 -33.09 19.89 4.61
CA GLN A 77 -32.44 19.73 3.30
C GLN A 77 -31.03 20.34 3.30
N LYS A 78 -30.29 20.10 4.40
CA LYS A 78 -28.92 20.58 4.62
C LYS A 78 -28.03 19.45 5.13
N TYR A 79 -26.76 19.46 4.73
CA TYR A 79 -25.75 18.51 5.17
C TYR A 79 -25.24 18.87 6.57
N LEU A 80 -24.95 17.82 7.35
CA LEU A 80 -24.10 17.93 8.52
C LEU A 80 -22.71 18.40 8.10
N CYS A 81 -22.15 19.32 8.85
CA CYS A 81 -20.86 19.94 8.59
C CYS A 81 -20.10 20.05 9.92
N ALA A 82 -18.86 19.57 9.96
CA ALA A 82 -17.92 19.94 11.01
C ALA A 82 -17.34 21.31 10.65
N GLU A 83 -17.78 22.38 11.32
CA GLU A 83 -17.33 23.74 10.99
C GLU A 83 -15.80 23.83 11.09
N ASN A 84 -15.19 24.58 10.16
CA ASN A 84 -13.73 24.65 9.97
C ASN A 84 -13.03 23.30 9.73
N GLY A 85 -13.77 22.24 9.42
CA GLY A 85 -13.27 20.88 9.27
C GLY A 85 -13.08 20.13 10.60
N GLY A 86 -13.35 20.77 11.74
CA GLY A 86 -13.09 20.27 13.09
C GLY A 86 -12.58 21.37 14.02
N GLY A 87 -12.67 21.13 15.33
CA GLY A 87 -12.22 22.01 16.40
C GLY A 87 -13.33 22.84 17.02
N THR A 88 -14.56 22.64 16.58
CA THR A 88 -15.74 23.40 17.02
C THR A 88 -17.01 22.57 16.81
N ASP A 89 -18.15 23.24 16.71
CA ASP A 89 -19.49 22.69 16.56
C ASP A 89 -19.69 21.86 15.27
N VAL A 90 -20.58 20.88 15.36
CA VAL A 90 -21.20 20.25 14.20
C VAL A 90 -22.57 20.90 13.96
N VAL A 91 -22.80 21.34 12.73
CA VAL A 91 -24.02 22.07 12.32
C VAL A 91 -24.69 21.41 11.13
N ALA A 92 -25.91 21.85 10.79
CA ALA A 92 -26.67 21.36 9.63
C ALA A 92 -27.12 22.53 8.72
N ASN A 93 -26.19 23.13 7.97
CA ASN A 93 -26.45 24.38 7.23
C ASN A 93 -25.94 24.39 5.77
N ARG A 94 -25.25 23.34 5.30
CA ARG A 94 -24.66 23.30 3.95
C ARG A 94 -25.63 22.74 2.91
N THR A 95 -25.68 23.33 1.73
CA THR A 95 -26.51 22.84 0.59
C THR A 95 -25.81 21.81 -0.27
N SER A 96 -24.48 21.76 -0.21
CA SER A 96 -23.66 20.87 -1.03
C SER A 96 -22.51 20.34 -0.17
N PRO A 97 -22.18 19.05 -0.26
CA PRO A 97 -21.14 18.46 0.56
C PRO A 97 -19.77 18.54 -0.12
N SER A 98 -18.72 18.63 0.70
CA SER A 98 -17.31 18.56 0.37
C SER A 98 -16.55 17.90 1.53
N GLY A 99 -15.31 18.30 1.79
CA GLY A 99 -14.45 17.70 2.83
C GLY A 99 -14.99 17.85 4.26
N TRP A 100 -15.64 18.95 4.60
CA TRP A 100 -16.12 19.23 5.97
C TRP A 100 -17.45 18.53 6.31
N GLU A 101 -18.19 18.14 5.27
CA GLU A 101 -19.45 17.39 5.37
C GLU A 101 -19.24 15.87 5.22
N THR A 102 -17.99 15.44 5.01
CA THR A 102 -17.62 14.04 4.80
C THR A 102 -16.91 13.50 6.04
N PHE A 103 -17.51 12.47 6.64
CA PHE A 103 -17.04 11.85 7.87
C PHE A 103 -16.51 10.45 7.60
N ARG A 104 -15.43 10.05 8.26
CA ARG A 104 -14.86 8.70 8.16
C ARG A 104 -15.30 7.88 9.35
N LEU A 105 -15.78 6.67 9.09
CA LEU A 105 -16.20 5.77 10.16
C LEU A 105 -14.99 5.07 10.78
N TRP A 106 -14.92 5.09 12.10
CA TRP A 106 -14.08 4.19 12.89
C TRP A 106 -15.01 3.16 13.51
N ARG A 107 -14.96 1.93 13.00
CA ARG A 107 -15.93 0.89 13.35
C ARG A 107 -15.55 0.26 14.69
N ILE A 108 -16.52 0.24 15.60
CA ILE A 108 -16.42 -0.46 16.89
C ILE A 108 -17.10 -1.83 16.76
N ASN A 109 -18.29 -1.86 16.15
CA ASN A 109 -19.03 -3.07 15.81
C ASN A 109 -19.98 -2.80 14.63
N GLU A 110 -20.92 -3.71 14.36
CA GLU A 110 -21.83 -3.66 13.21
C GLU A 110 -22.67 -2.38 13.09
N SER A 111 -22.97 -1.72 14.22
CA SER A 111 -23.84 -0.54 14.24
C SER A 111 -23.23 0.66 14.96
N THR A 112 -22.10 0.48 15.64
CA THR A 112 -21.48 1.48 16.52
C THR A 112 -20.16 1.97 15.95
N PHE A 113 -19.99 3.29 15.92
CA PHE A 113 -18.89 3.97 15.25
C PHE A 113 -18.43 5.19 16.04
N ASN A 114 -17.17 5.58 15.84
CA ASN A 114 -16.74 6.97 15.98
C ASN A 114 -16.72 7.61 14.59
N LEU A 115 -17.00 8.91 14.50
CA LEU A 115 -17.02 9.64 13.23
C LEU A 115 -15.87 10.65 13.22
N ARG A 116 -14.85 10.39 12.40
CA ARG A 116 -13.66 11.25 12.27
C ARG A 116 -13.89 12.32 11.19
N VAL A 117 -13.59 13.57 11.53
CA VAL A 117 -13.78 14.75 10.65
C VAL A 117 -12.50 15.10 9.88
N PHE A 118 -12.59 16.12 9.03
CA PHE A 118 -11.50 16.55 8.14
C PHE A 118 -10.19 16.86 8.88
N ASN A 119 -10.26 17.58 10.00
CA ASN A 119 -9.12 17.90 10.88
C ASN A 119 -8.77 16.77 11.85
N LYS A 120 -9.15 15.52 11.52
CA LYS A 120 -8.78 14.31 12.26
C LYS A 120 -9.34 14.18 13.69
N GLN A 121 -10.21 15.10 14.10
CA GLN A 121 -10.96 15.05 15.36
C GLN A 121 -12.21 14.17 15.24
N PHE A 122 -12.90 13.94 16.35
CA PHE A 122 -14.08 13.08 16.40
C PHE A 122 -15.34 13.85 16.80
N PHE A 123 -16.45 13.50 16.16
CA PHE A 123 -17.78 13.83 16.67
C PHE A 123 -17.86 13.41 18.13
N GLY A 124 -18.45 14.26 18.96
CA GLY A 124 -18.69 13.99 20.36
C GLY A 124 -19.77 14.89 20.94
N LEU A 125 -20.20 14.57 22.15
CA LEU A 125 -21.08 15.41 22.94
C LEU A 125 -20.26 16.41 23.75
N GLU A 126 -20.68 17.69 23.74
CA GLU A 126 -19.99 18.75 24.48
C GLU A 126 -19.85 18.44 25.98
N ASN A 127 -18.90 19.12 26.63
CA ASN A 127 -18.62 18.94 28.05
C ASN A 127 -18.37 17.46 28.43
N GLN A 128 -17.72 16.71 27.53
CA GLN A 128 -17.41 15.29 27.69
C GLN A 128 -18.66 14.44 27.98
N GLY A 129 -19.74 14.69 27.23
CA GLY A 129 -21.01 13.96 27.38
C GLY A 129 -21.96 14.49 28.44
N LYS A 130 -21.62 15.58 29.14
CA LYS A 130 -22.55 16.24 30.09
C LYS A 130 -23.55 17.17 29.40
N GLY A 131 -23.22 17.69 28.22
CA GLY A 131 -24.14 18.47 27.40
C GLY A 131 -24.76 17.64 26.29
N ASN A 132 -25.62 18.28 25.50
CA ASN A 132 -26.31 17.64 24.37
C ASN A 132 -25.88 18.19 23.00
N LYS A 133 -25.10 19.28 22.94
CA LYS A 133 -24.58 19.80 21.67
C LYS A 133 -23.57 18.84 21.06
N VAL A 134 -23.61 18.69 19.74
CA VAL A 134 -22.63 17.89 18.99
C VAL A 134 -21.47 18.78 18.56
N VAL A 135 -20.25 18.35 18.88
CA VAL A 135 -18.99 19.06 18.60
C VAL A 135 -18.00 18.08 17.96
N ALA A 136 -16.94 18.59 17.36
CA ALA A 136 -15.85 17.80 16.79
C ALA A 136 -14.47 18.28 17.28
N VAL A 137 -14.21 18.15 18.58
CA VAL A 137 -13.07 18.82 19.25
C VAL A 137 -11.97 17.89 19.76
N LEU A 138 -12.25 16.60 19.95
CA LEU A 138 -11.29 15.67 20.55
C LEU A 138 -10.45 14.95 19.49
N ASN A 139 -9.16 14.77 19.77
CA ASN A 139 -8.21 14.06 18.91
C ASN A 139 -8.24 12.54 19.10
N SER A 140 -8.98 12.05 20.08
CA SER A 140 -9.14 10.62 20.36
C SER A 140 -10.57 10.35 20.82
N PRO A 141 -11.19 9.25 20.36
CA PRO A 141 -12.56 8.94 20.72
C PRO A 141 -12.67 8.30 22.11
N GLY A 142 -13.75 8.61 22.81
CA GLY A 142 -14.20 7.92 24.01
C GLY A 142 -15.70 7.64 23.97
N ASN A 143 -16.31 7.54 25.15
CA ASN A 143 -17.74 7.26 25.26
C ASN A 143 -18.61 8.38 24.65
N SER A 144 -18.24 9.66 24.84
CA SER A 144 -18.98 10.79 24.25
C SER A 144 -18.88 10.84 22.73
N GLU A 145 -17.87 10.22 22.13
CA GLU A 145 -17.61 10.19 20.68
C GLU A 145 -18.19 8.95 19.99
N THR A 146 -18.94 8.13 20.74
CA THR A 146 -19.50 6.86 20.28
C THR A 146 -20.95 7.03 19.86
N PHE A 147 -21.26 6.66 18.62
CA PHE A 147 -22.57 6.80 18.02
C PHE A 147 -23.03 5.50 17.36
N GLN A 148 -24.33 5.23 17.42
CA GLN A 148 -24.95 4.14 16.66
C GLN A 148 -25.61 4.71 15.40
N ILE A 149 -25.31 4.13 14.24
CA ILE A 149 -26.03 4.42 13.00
C ILE A 149 -27.16 3.39 12.87
N VAL A 150 -28.40 3.87 12.99
CA VAL A 150 -29.61 3.05 12.87
C VAL A 150 -30.21 3.29 11.49
N ARG A 151 -30.26 2.25 10.65
CA ARG A 151 -30.91 2.30 9.32
C ARG A 151 -32.41 2.03 9.43
N LYS A 152 -33.21 2.65 8.56
CA LYS A 152 -34.62 2.29 8.38
C LYS A 152 -34.70 0.93 7.66
N ASN A 153 -35.57 0.04 8.12
CA ASN A 153 -35.62 -1.36 7.65
C ASN A 153 -35.88 -1.51 6.13
N ASP A 154 -36.65 -0.60 5.54
CA ASP A 154 -37.06 -0.58 4.14
C ASP A 154 -36.33 0.49 3.31
N ASP A 155 -35.46 1.28 3.92
CA ASP A 155 -34.62 2.29 3.26
C ASP A 155 -33.28 2.41 4.01
N GLY A 156 -32.29 1.61 3.58
CA GLY A 156 -30.99 1.54 4.23
C GLY A 156 -30.18 2.84 4.19
N ASN A 157 -30.54 3.78 3.32
CA ASN A 157 -29.89 5.09 3.23
C ASN A 157 -30.57 6.12 4.14
N ARG A 158 -31.77 5.86 4.64
CA ARG A 158 -32.41 6.69 5.66
C ARG A 158 -31.99 6.22 7.04
N VAL A 159 -31.32 7.11 7.78
CA VAL A 159 -30.69 6.77 9.05
C VAL A 159 -31.08 7.72 10.17
N ARG A 160 -30.91 7.25 11.40
CA ARG A 160 -30.86 8.05 12.62
C ARG A 160 -29.56 7.74 13.35
N ILE A 161 -28.98 8.76 13.99
CA ILE A 161 -27.70 8.64 14.69
C ILE A 161 -27.98 8.76 16.18
N LYS A 162 -27.73 7.70 16.95
CA LYS A 162 -27.96 7.66 18.40
C LYS A 162 -26.65 7.92 19.12
N ALA A 163 -26.64 8.89 20.04
CA ALA A 163 -25.47 9.21 20.83
C ALA A 163 -25.38 8.33 22.10
N SER A 164 -24.25 8.42 22.79
CA SER A 164 -23.99 7.65 24.02
C SER A 164 -24.90 8.01 25.21
N ASN A 165 -25.57 9.17 25.18
CA ASN A 165 -26.61 9.52 26.15
C ASN A 165 -27.97 8.81 25.89
N GLY A 166 -28.05 7.96 24.87
CA GLY A 166 -29.24 7.18 24.52
C GLY A 166 -30.26 7.91 23.65
N LEU A 167 -30.01 9.17 23.30
CA LEU A 167 -30.91 10.00 22.50
C LEU A 167 -30.39 10.14 21.06
N PHE A 168 -31.28 10.46 20.13
CA PHE A 168 -30.93 10.67 18.73
C PHE A 168 -30.45 12.10 18.49
N LEU A 169 -29.52 12.24 17.55
CA LEU A 169 -29.16 13.52 16.97
C LEU A 169 -30.38 14.14 16.29
N GLN A 170 -30.54 15.45 16.42
CA GLN A 170 -31.51 16.24 15.68
C GLN A 170 -30.87 17.51 15.10
N ALA A 171 -31.18 17.77 13.84
CA ALA A 171 -30.75 18.96 13.12
C ALA A 171 -31.75 20.12 13.37
N LYS A 172 -31.22 21.22 13.88
CA LYS A 172 -31.91 22.50 14.07
C LYS A 172 -31.20 23.56 13.21
N PRO A 173 -31.84 24.67 12.82
CA PRO A 173 -31.17 25.74 12.10
C PRO A 173 -29.91 26.22 12.86
N GLY A 174 -28.73 26.00 12.27
CA GLY A 174 -27.43 26.40 12.85
C GLY A 174 -26.92 25.55 14.03
N LEU A 175 -27.58 24.43 14.37
CA LEU A 175 -27.23 23.65 15.57
C LEU A 175 -27.58 22.17 15.39
N VAL A 176 -26.74 21.28 15.91
CA VAL A 176 -27.06 19.84 16.05
C VAL A 176 -26.96 19.43 17.50
N THR A 177 -27.99 18.78 18.03
CA THR A 177 -28.05 18.31 19.42
C THR A 177 -28.48 16.85 19.51
N ALA A 178 -28.06 16.15 20.56
CA ALA A 178 -28.41 14.76 20.88
C ALA A 178 -29.43 14.69 22.02
N ASP A 179 -30.66 15.15 21.76
CA ASP A 179 -31.73 15.30 22.75
C ASP A 179 -33.09 14.83 22.24
N TYR A 180 -33.14 14.14 21.10
CA TYR A 180 -34.39 13.67 20.51
C TYR A 180 -34.76 12.25 20.95
N GLY A 181 -35.90 12.09 21.64
CA GLY A 181 -36.42 10.81 22.14
C GLY A 181 -37.56 10.19 21.34
N GLY A 182 -37.99 10.78 20.23
CA GLY A 182 -39.13 10.28 19.43
C GLY A 182 -38.77 9.09 18.51
N SER A 183 -39.79 8.52 17.85
CA SER A 183 -39.68 7.29 17.04
C SER A 183 -39.98 7.45 15.53
N GLY A 184 -40.43 8.62 15.08
CA GLY A 184 -40.84 8.86 13.70
C GLY A 184 -39.68 8.85 12.67
N TRP A 185 -40.03 8.60 11.41
CA TRP A 185 -39.10 8.52 10.26
C TRP A 185 -39.48 9.43 9.09
N ASP A 186 -40.52 10.25 9.25
CA ASP A 186 -41.02 11.18 8.24
C ASP A 186 -40.01 12.29 7.92
N ASP A 187 -40.13 12.91 6.75
CA ASP A 187 -39.18 13.92 6.31
C ASP A 187 -39.13 15.17 7.20
N ASN A 188 -40.21 15.48 7.91
CA ASN A 188 -40.27 16.62 8.84
C ASN A 188 -39.66 16.31 10.21
N ASN A 189 -39.24 15.06 10.45
CA ASN A 189 -38.59 14.65 11.68
C ASN A 189 -37.15 15.20 11.72
N PRO A 190 -36.77 15.98 12.75
CA PRO A 190 -35.45 16.61 12.78
C PRO A 190 -34.32 15.60 13.05
N SER A 191 -34.62 14.36 13.43
CA SER A 191 -33.63 13.31 13.72
C SER A 191 -33.32 12.36 12.56
N VAL A 192 -33.96 12.57 11.41
CA VAL A 192 -33.80 11.70 10.23
C VAL A 192 -32.83 12.32 9.23
N PHE A 193 -31.92 11.50 8.73
CA PHE A 193 -30.90 11.89 7.78
C PHE A 193 -30.89 10.94 6.58
N GLN A 194 -30.70 11.49 5.38
CA GLN A 194 -30.26 10.74 4.23
C GLN A 194 -28.74 10.55 4.31
N MET A 195 -28.28 9.31 4.46
CA MET A 195 -26.88 8.94 4.40
C MET A 195 -26.48 8.63 2.97
N LYS A 196 -25.32 9.16 2.55
CA LYS A 196 -24.66 8.80 1.30
C LYS A 196 -23.28 8.25 1.62
N ILE A 197 -22.98 7.05 1.11
CA ILE A 197 -21.62 6.51 1.10
C ILE A 197 -20.88 7.14 -0.09
N VAL A 198 -19.73 7.74 0.19
CA VAL A 198 -18.88 8.44 -0.79
C VAL A 198 -17.80 7.51 -1.32
N ARG A 199 -17.13 6.81 -0.41
CA ARG A 199 -16.03 5.88 -0.67
C ARG A 199 -16.01 4.83 0.43
N THR A 200 -15.67 3.60 0.08
CA THR A 200 -15.35 2.53 1.02
C THR A 200 -13.85 2.20 0.94
N LEU A 201 -13.30 1.61 1.99
CA LEU A 201 -11.99 0.96 1.96
C LEU A 201 -12.19 -0.54 2.20
N GLN A 202 -11.39 -1.35 1.52
CA GLN A 202 -11.37 -2.80 1.66
C GLN A 202 -9.92 -3.30 1.69
N GLY A 203 -9.17 -2.89 2.70
CA GLY A 203 -7.81 -3.39 2.98
C GLY A 203 -7.76 -4.39 4.14
N GLU A 204 -6.55 -4.74 4.56
CA GLU A 204 -6.34 -5.72 5.65
C GLU A 204 -6.86 -5.23 7.01
N TYR A 205 -6.83 -3.92 7.25
CA TYR A 205 -7.45 -3.33 8.45
C TYR A 205 -8.97 -3.59 8.46
N GLN A 206 -9.65 -3.34 7.33
CA GLN A 206 -11.11 -3.43 7.25
C GLN A 206 -11.60 -4.87 7.33
N ILE A 207 -10.92 -5.83 6.70
CA ILE A 207 -11.33 -7.24 6.79
C ILE A 207 -11.14 -7.78 8.22
N THR A 208 -9.99 -7.49 8.84
CA THR A 208 -9.69 -8.03 10.18
C THR A 208 -10.57 -7.41 11.26
N ASN A 209 -10.78 -6.09 11.24
CA ASN A 209 -11.73 -5.45 12.17
C ASN A 209 -13.19 -5.81 11.85
N GLY A 210 -13.53 -5.92 10.56
CA GLY A 210 -14.88 -6.23 10.10
C GLY A 210 -15.38 -7.60 10.56
N TYR A 211 -14.55 -8.64 10.44
CA TYR A 211 -14.86 -9.97 10.98
C TYR A 211 -14.72 -10.05 12.50
N GLY A 212 -13.94 -9.16 13.11
CA GLY A 212 -13.67 -9.16 14.54
C GLY A 212 -12.67 -10.24 14.98
N PRO A 213 -12.22 -10.17 16.25
CA PRO A 213 -11.09 -10.95 16.75
C PRO A 213 -11.30 -12.46 16.73
N ASP A 214 -12.56 -12.93 16.77
CA ASP A 214 -12.89 -14.35 16.84
C ASP A 214 -12.88 -15.02 15.45
N ARG A 215 -13.31 -14.31 14.40
CA ARG A 215 -13.44 -14.87 13.04
C ARG A 215 -12.29 -14.49 12.11
N ALA A 216 -11.71 -13.30 12.27
CA ALA A 216 -10.65 -12.81 11.39
C ALA A 216 -9.44 -13.76 11.29
N PRO A 217 -8.92 -14.36 12.39
CA PRO A 217 -7.77 -15.26 12.29
C PRO A 217 -8.02 -16.45 11.36
N GLN A 218 -9.18 -17.10 11.46
CA GLN A 218 -9.51 -18.24 10.61
C GLN A 218 -9.69 -17.83 9.14
N VAL A 219 -10.40 -16.71 8.89
CA VAL A 219 -10.62 -16.19 7.53
C VAL A 219 -9.29 -15.89 6.83
N MET A 220 -8.37 -15.23 7.53
CA MET A 220 -7.06 -14.87 6.97
C MET A 220 -6.18 -16.10 6.79
N GLN A 221 -6.17 -17.04 7.75
CA GLN A 221 -5.41 -18.27 7.65
C GLN A 221 -5.85 -19.15 6.47
N ASP A 222 -7.16 -19.28 6.25
CA ASP A 222 -7.72 -20.01 5.11
C ASP A 222 -7.35 -19.34 3.78
N HIS A 223 -7.42 -18.01 3.73
CA HIS A 223 -7.01 -17.25 2.56
C HIS A 223 -5.52 -17.45 2.26
N TRP A 224 -4.63 -17.29 3.24
CA TRP A 224 -3.19 -17.46 3.03
C TRP A 224 -2.82 -18.87 2.58
N ASN A 225 -3.50 -19.90 3.08
CA ASN A 225 -3.23 -21.29 2.73
C ASN A 225 -3.74 -21.71 1.34
N ALA A 226 -4.76 -21.03 0.82
CA ALA A 226 -5.44 -21.44 -0.42
C ALA A 226 -5.22 -20.48 -1.60
N TYR A 227 -4.81 -19.22 -1.34
CA TYR A 227 -4.70 -18.22 -2.39
C TYR A 227 -3.44 -18.41 -3.24
N ILE A 228 -2.30 -18.67 -2.60
CA ILE A 228 -1.01 -19.01 -3.21
C ILE A 228 -0.49 -20.32 -2.62
N THR A 229 -0.08 -21.25 -3.46
CA THR A 229 0.54 -22.53 -3.07
C THR A 229 1.84 -22.79 -3.83
N ASN A 230 2.51 -23.90 -3.53
CA ASN A 230 3.70 -24.33 -4.27
C ASN A 230 3.42 -24.61 -5.76
N GLU A 231 2.21 -25.04 -6.10
CA GLU A 231 1.76 -25.26 -7.48
C GLU A 231 1.78 -23.95 -8.28
N ASP A 232 1.50 -22.82 -7.64
CA ASP A 232 1.59 -21.51 -8.28
C ASP A 232 3.05 -21.16 -8.61
N PHE A 233 4.01 -21.45 -7.73
CA PHE A 233 5.44 -21.28 -8.03
C PHE A 233 5.92 -22.18 -9.18
N ARG A 234 5.44 -23.44 -9.23
CA ARG A 234 5.70 -24.33 -10.38
C ARG A 234 5.14 -23.74 -11.67
N PHE A 235 3.91 -23.23 -11.64
CA PHE A 235 3.27 -22.59 -12.80
C PHE A 235 4.10 -21.40 -13.28
N LEU A 236 4.50 -20.50 -12.38
CA LEU A 236 5.27 -19.31 -12.73
C LEU A 236 6.62 -19.66 -13.36
N SER A 237 7.39 -20.54 -12.71
CA SER A 237 8.68 -21.02 -13.22
C SER A 237 8.55 -21.67 -14.60
N SER A 238 7.54 -22.54 -14.77
CA SER A 238 7.30 -23.24 -16.04
C SER A 238 6.84 -22.32 -17.18
N ASN A 239 6.35 -21.12 -16.86
CA ASN A 239 5.92 -20.10 -17.82
C ASN A 239 6.94 -18.96 -18.00
N GLY A 240 8.21 -19.18 -17.62
CA GLY A 240 9.31 -18.26 -17.94
C GLY A 240 9.47 -17.08 -16.98
N LEU A 241 8.80 -17.09 -15.83
CA LEU A 241 9.10 -16.16 -14.74
C LEU A 241 10.23 -16.70 -13.87
N ASN A 242 11.09 -15.82 -13.38
CA ASN A 242 12.25 -16.19 -12.54
C ASN A 242 12.18 -15.58 -11.13
N ALA A 243 11.19 -14.75 -10.83
CA ALA A 243 11.01 -14.14 -9.52
C ALA A 243 9.55 -13.84 -9.17
N VAL A 244 9.29 -13.61 -7.89
CA VAL A 244 8.03 -13.05 -7.38
C VAL A 244 8.32 -11.84 -6.48
N ARG A 245 7.44 -10.83 -6.53
CA ARG A 245 7.40 -9.72 -5.57
C ARG A 245 6.26 -9.97 -4.59
N ILE A 246 6.58 -9.98 -3.29
CA ILE A 246 5.65 -10.38 -2.23
C ILE A 246 5.41 -9.16 -1.32
N PRO A 247 4.26 -8.48 -1.49
CA PRO A 247 3.78 -7.47 -0.56
C PRO A 247 3.61 -8.03 0.85
N VAL A 248 4.18 -7.36 1.85
CA VAL A 248 3.98 -7.64 3.28
C VAL A 248 3.64 -6.37 4.05
N GLY A 249 2.79 -6.50 5.07
CA GLY A 249 2.51 -5.40 5.98
C GLY A 249 3.38 -5.41 7.22
N TRP A 250 3.61 -4.24 7.81
CA TRP A 250 4.45 -4.04 9.00
C TRP A 250 4.10 -4.97 10.19
N TRP A 251 2.83 -5.38 10.30
CA TRP A 251 2.35 -6.28 11.34
C TRP A 251 3.05 -7.65 11.32
N ILE A 252 3.62 -8.07 10.18
CA ILE A 252 4.36 -9.32 10.03
C ILE A 252 5.53 -9.46 11.01
N ALA A 253 6.15 -8.34 11.41
CA ALA A 253 7.27 -8.33 12.35
C ALA A 253 6.85 -8.63 13.80
N SER A 254 5.55 -8.63 14.08
CA SER A 254 4.98 -8.92 15.40
C SER A 254 4.25 -10.27 15.46
N ASP A 255 4.44 -11.13 14.46
CA ASP A 255 3.88 -12.48 14.46
C ASP A 255 4.41 -13.31 15.66
N PRO A 256 3.57 -14.17 16.27
CA PRO A 256 2.19 -14.52 15.89
C PRO A 256 1.10 -13.62 16.50
N THR A 257 1.47 -12.54 17.18
CA THR A 257 0.54 -11.67 17.93
C THR A 257 0.67 -10.21 17.52
N PRO A 258 0.33 -9.86 16.26
CA PRO A 258 0.42 -8.49 15.80
C PRO A 258 -0.57 -7.57 16.55
N PRO A 259 -0.32 -6.25 16.56
CA PRO A 259 -1.27 -5.30 17.10
C PRO A 259 -2.63 -5.40 16.42
N LYS A 260 -3.71 -5.35 17.22
CA LYS A 260 -5.08 -5.41 16.72
C LYS A 260 -5.39 -4.21 15.80
N PRO A 261 -6.24 -4.39 14.77
CA PRO A 261 -7.04 -5.58 14.46
C PRO A 261 -6.30 -6.66 13.66
N PHE A 262 -5.06 -6.43 13.23
CA PHE A 262 -4.30 -7.40 12.45
C PHE A 262 -4.18 -8.75 13.16
N VAL A 263 -4.04 -9.81 12.37
CA VAL A 263 -4.00 -11.20 12.84
C VAL A 263 -2.70 -11.86 12.38
N GLY A 264 -2.19 -12.80 13.18
CA GLY A 264 -0.89 -13.41 12.91
C GLY A 264 -0.96 -14.66 12.03
N GLY A 265 0.15 -14.99 11.38
CA GLY A 265 0.31 -16.18 10.54
C GLY A 265 0.92 -15.91 9.15
N SER A 266 0.98 -14.64 8.72
CA SER A 266 1.54 -14.24 7.43
C SER A 266 3.05 -14.49 7.35
N LEU A 267 3.78 -14.45 8.47
CA LEU A 267 5.23 -14.76 8.51
C LEU A 267 5.50 -16.22 8.10
N LYS A 268 4.69 -17.15 8.61
CA LYS A 268 4.80 -18.57 8.22
C LYS A 268 4.49 -18.78 6.75
N ALA A 269 3.51 -18.05 6.21
CA ALA A 269 3.20 -18.09 4.78
C ALA A 269 4.37 -17.55 3.92
N LEU A 270 5.05 -16.50 4.37
CA LEU A 270 6.26 -15.99 3.72
C LEU A 270 7.41 -17.00 3.79
N ASP A 271 7.63 -17.67 4.92
CA ASP A 271 8.64 -18.74 5.04
C ASP A 271 8.39 -19.90 4.05
N ASN A 272 7.12 -20.28 3.89
CA ASN A 272 6.72 -21.27 2.89
C ASN A 272 7.03 -20.78 1.48
N ALA A 273 6.79 -19.49 1.18
CA ALA A 273 7.11 -18.89 -0.11
C ALA A 273 8.61 -19.04 -0.44
N PHE A 274 9.50 -18.77 0.52
CA PHE A 274 10.94 -18.97 0.34
C PHE A 274 11.31 -20.43 0.06
N THR A 275 10.64 -21.37 0.72
CA THR A 275 10.81 -22.81 0.46
C THR A 275 10.35 -23.16 -0.96
N TRP A 276 9.19 -22.67 -1.39
CA TRP A 276 8.66 -22.90 -2.73
C TRP A 276 9.52 -22.25 -3.80
N ALA A 277 10.00 -21.02 -3.57
CA ALA A 277 10.90 -20.32 -4.48
C ALA A 277 12.19 -21.13 -4.71
N GLN A 278 12.82 -21.61 -3.64
CA GLN A 278 14.03 -22.43 -3.74
C GLN A 278 13.78 -23.72 -4.53
N ASN A 279 12.67 -24.41 -4.28
CA ASN A 279 12.29 -25.65 -4.97
C ASN A 279 12.02 -25.45 -6.48
N ASN A 280 11.67 -24.24 -6.88
CA ASN A 280 11.32 -23.90 -8.26
C ASN A 280 12.37 -23.01 -8.96
N GLY A 281 13.53 -22.80 -8.33
CA GLY A 281 14.61 -21.98 -8.88
C GLY A 281 14.27 -20.48 -9.00
N MET A 282 13.27 -20.01 -8.24
CA MET A 282 12.78 -18.64 -8.29
C MET A 282 13.43 -17.77 -7.21
N LYS A 283 13.46 -16.45 -7.47
CA LYS A 283 13.82 -15.42 -6.51
C LYS A 283 12.61 -14.74 -5.88
N ILE A 284 12.81 -14.13 -4.73
CA ILE A 284 11.83 -13.35 -3.99
C ILE A 284 12.35 -11.92 -3.80
N ILE A 285 11.48 -10.97 -4.12
CA ILE A 285 11.55 -9.58 -3.69
C ILE A 285 10.55 -9.46 -2.52
N VAL A 286 11.04 -9.16 -1.33
CA VAL A 286 10.17 -8.87 -0.17
C VAL A 286 9.87 -7.38 -0.18
N ASP A 287 8.60 -7.01 -0.29
CA ASP A 287 8.19 -5.62 -0.39
C ASP A 287 7.39 -5.20 0.86
N LEU A 288 7.93 -4.24 1.61
CA LEU A 288 7.20 -3.62 2.71
C LEU A 288 6.10 -2.70 2.16
N HIS A 289 4.97 -3.33 1.87
CA HIS A 289 3.87 -2.74 1.11
C HIS A 289 2.97 -1.83 1.95
N ALA A 290 2.89 -2.10 3.25
CA ALA A 290 2.09 -1.34 4.20
C ALA A 290 2.93 -0.98 5.43
N VAL A 291 3.08 0.31 5.71
CA VAL A 291 3.78 0.81 6.92
C VAL A 291 2.80 1.38 7.93
N GLN A 292 3.19 1.37 9.21
CA GLN A 292 2.36 1.92 10.28
C GLN A 292 2.09 3.41 10.03
N GLY A 293 0.83 3.82 10.17
CA GLY A 293 0.40 5.20 9.86
C GLY A 293 0.04 5.42 8.38
N SER A 294 0.29 4.45 7.50
CA SER A 294 0.05 4.52 6.05
C SER A 294 0.84 5.62 5.34
N GLN A 295 1.56 5.21 4.31
CA GLN A 295 2.36 6.06 3.44
C GLN A 295 1.56 6.69 2.29
N ASN A 296 0.32 6.29 2.03
CA ASN A 296 -0.46 6.79 0.89
C ASN A 296 -1.99 6.88 1.08
N GLY A 297 -2.54 6.38 2.18
CA GLY A 297 -3.98 6.44 2.45
C GLY A 297 -4.84 5.51 1.58
N ASN A 298 -4.24 4.56 0.86
CA ASN A 298 -4.96 3.56 0.07
C ASN A 298 -5.11 2.24 0.81
N ASP A 299 -6.09 1.45 0.40
CA ASP A 299 -6.48 0.17 1.01
C ASP A 299 -5.28 -0.79 1.15
N HIS A 300 -4.43 -0.86 0.12
CA HIS A 300 -3.21 -1.68 0.08
C HIS A 300 -2.12 -1.26 1.08
N SER A 301 -2.20 -0.07 1.70
CA SER A 301 -1.27 0.35 2.74
C SER A 301 -1.73 -0.03 4.15
N GLY A 302 -2.83 -0.79 4.27
CA GLY A 302 -3.41 -1.17 5.55
C GLY A 302 -3.94 0.02 6.37
N THR A 303 -4.25 1.14 5.70
CA THR A 303 -4.80 2.34 6.35
C THR A 303 -6.14 2.04 7.02
N ARG A 304 -6.35 2.63 8.20
CA ARG A 304 -7.65 2.52 8.90
C ARG A 304 -8.72 3.33 8.19
N ASP A 305 -8.42 4.58 7.80
CA ASP A 305 -9.43 5.54 7.36
C ASP A 305 -9.04 6.39 6.15
N GLY A 306 -7.96 6.00 5.48
CA GLY A 306 -7.49 6.67 4.27
C GLY A 306 -6.74 7.97 4.52
N PHE A 307 -6.47 8.32 5.78
CA PHE A 307 -5.46 9.33 6.06
C PHE A 307 -4.06 8.75 5.92
N GLN A 308 -3.19 9.57 5.36
CA GLN A 308 -1.76 9.37 5.35
C GLN A 308 -1.18 10.02 6.62
N GLU A 309 -0.56 9.20 7.47
CA GLU A 309 -0.05 9.63 8.78
C GLU A 309 1.41 9.22 9.01
N TRP A 310 2.01 8.46 8.10
CA TRP A 310 3.45 8.14 8.18
C TRP A 310 4.31 9.40 8.01
N GLY A 311 5.33 9.55 8.85
CA GLY A 311 6.34 10.61 8.77
C GLY A 311 7.58 10.32 9.60
N ASP A 312 8.38 11.36 9.90
CA ASP A 312 9.66 11.27 10.62
C ASP A 312 9.58 10.46 11.93
N SER A 313 8.50 10.62 12.70
CA SER A 313 8.27 9.89 13.94
C SER A 313 8.09 8.38 13.77
N ASN A 314 7.74 7.90 12.58
CA ASN A 314 7.51 6.48 12.29
C ASN A 314 8.75 5.79 11.70
N ILE A 315 9.83 6.54 11.40
CA ILE A 315 11.00 6.00 10.71
C ILE A 315 11.63 4.86 11.49
N GLN A 316 11.81 5.00 12.81
CA GLN A 316 12.46 3.97 13.62
C GLN A 316 11.67 2.65 13.62
N ASP A 317 10.35 2.72 13.81
CA ASP A 317 9.48 1.55 13.79
C ASP A 317 9.47 0.88 12.41
N THR A 318 9.46 1.68 11.34
CA THR A 318 9.50 1.17 9.98
C THR A 318 10.84 0.48 9.68
N VAL A 319 11.96 1.05 10.13
CA VAL A 319 13.30 0.44 10.00
C VAL A 319 13.40 -0.85 10.79
N ALA A 320 12.76 -0.95 11.96
CA ALA A 320 12.75 -2.18 12.75
C ALA A 320 12.10 -3.36 11.99
N VAL A 321 11.06 -3.10 11.20
CA VAL A 321 10.45 -4.12 10.31
C VAL A 321 11.44 -4.57 9.24
N ILE A 322 12.16 -3.63 8.61
CA ILE A 322 13.19 -3.95 7.61
C ILE A 322 14.35 -4.75 8.22
N ASP A 323 14.86 -4.36 9.40
CA ASP A 323 15.91 -5.10 10.11
C ASP A 323 15.46 -6.53 10.41
N PHE A 324 14.21 -6.71 10.84
CA PHE A 324 13.62 -8.02 11.09
C PHE A 324 13.57 -8.90 9.82
N LEU A 325 13.02 -8.37 8.72
CA LEU A 325 12.91 -9.12 7.45
C LEU A 325 14.29 -9.44 6.88
N ALA A 326 15.23 -8.48 6.93
CA ALA A 326 16.59 -8.69 6.48
C ALA A 326 17.32 -9.75 7.33
N ALA A 327 17.24 -9.67 8.66
CA ALA A 327 17.85 -10.64 9.56
C ALA A 327 17.35 -12.07 9.29
N ARG A 328 16.04 -12.22 9.04
CA ARG A 328 15.41 -13.51 8.81
C ARG A 328 15.83 -14.17 7.50
N TYR A 329 15.88 -13.40 6.42
CA TYR A 329 16.02 -13.95 5.06
C TYR A 329 17.40 -13.71 4.42
N ALA A 330 18.31 -12.98 5.06
CA ALA A 330 19.63 -12.62 4.52
C ALA A 330 20.45 -13.80 3.97
N ASN A 331 20.34 -14.97 4.61
CA ASN A 331 21.06 -16.19 4.23
C ASN A 331 20.28 -17.10 3.29
N ASN A 332 19.05 -16.75 2.92
CA ASN A 332 18.26 -17.55 2.01
C ASN A 332 18.68 -17.26 0.55
N PRO A 333 19.07 -18.28 -0.24
CA PRO A 333 19.55 -18.09 -1.61
C PRO A 333 18.48 -17.54 -2.57
N SER A 334 17.19 -17.66 -2.23
CA SER A 334 16.10 -17.11 -3.01
C SER A 334 15.83 -15.63 -2.72
N LEU A 335 16.43 -15.01 -1.69
CA LEU A 335 16.29 -13.56 -1.48
C LEU A 335 17.06 -12.79 -2.58
N ALA A 336 16.34 -12.12 -3.47
CA ALA A 336 16.94 -11.20 -4.45
C ALA A 336 17.01 -9.77 -3.91
N ALA A 337 15.93 -9.28 -3.31
CA ALA A 337 15.84 -7.90 -2.85
C ALA A 337 14.89 -7.70 -1.68
N ILE A 338 15.08 -6.59 -0.98
CA ILE A 338 14.11 -6.03 -0.04
C ILE A 338 13.75 -4.64 -0.53
N GLU A 339 12.46 -4.41 -0.77
CA GLU A 339 11.91 -3.09 -1.05
C GLU A 339 11.49 -2.43 0.25
N LEU A 340 12.02 -1.21 0.47
CA LEU A 340 11.90 -0.55 1.76
C LEU A 340 10.49 0.00 2.01
N MET A 341 9.78 0.42 0.97
CA MET A 341 8.43 0.97 1.10
C MET A 341 7.78 1.03 -0.27
N ASN A 342 6.57 0.50 -0.37
CA ASN A 342 5.74 0.64 -1.57
C ASN A 342 5.09 2.03 -1.64
N GLU A 343 5.18 2.70 -2.80
CA GLU A 343 4.34 3.85 -3.18
C GLU A 343 4.10 4.95 -2.11
N PRO A 344 5.15 5.57 -1.54
CA PRO A 344 4.97 6.74 -0.68
C PRO A 344 4.29 7.90 -1.44
N LEU A 345 3.21 8.48 -0.92
CA LEU A 345 2.49 9.55 -1.62
C LEU A 345 3.03 10.95 -1.29
N ALA A 346 3.41 11.73 -2.30
CA ALA A 346 3.73 13.14 -2.15
C ALA A 346 2.46 14.03 -2.19
N PRO A 347 2.45 15.20 -1.51
CA PRO A 347 3.51 15.75 -0.66
C PRO A 347 3.46 15.26 0.80
N GLY A 348 2.51 14.36 1.15
CA GLY A 348 2.32 13.90 2.54
C GLY A 348 3.56 13.23 3.12
N VAL A 349 4.16 12.28 2.40
CA VAL A 349 5.51 11.79 2.67
C VAL A 349 6.47 12.83 2.11
N THR A 350 7.21 13.52 2.97
CA THR A 350 8.22 14.49 2.52
C THR A 350 9.45 13.77 1.94
N LEU A 351 10.13 14.40 0.97
CA LEU A 351 11.34 13.81 0.38
C LEU A 351 12.47 13.67 1.42
N ASN A 352 12.53 14.60 2.38
CA ASN A 352 13.54 14.58 3.43
C ASN A 352 13.33 13.38 4.36
N ASP A 353 12.10 13.15 4.82
CA ASP A 353 11.81 12.02 5.71
C ASP A 353 11.98 10.69 4.98
N LEU A 354 11.59 10.64 3.69
CA LEU A 354 11.81 9.46 2.86
C LEU A 354 13.30 9.14 2.69
N LYS A 355 14.16 10.14 2.42
CA LYS A 355 15.61 9.93 2.29
C LYS A 355 16.26 9.50 3.61
N LYS A 356 15.84 10.08 4.75
CA LYS A 356 16.27 9.62 6.08
C LYS A 356 15.91 8.15 6.28
N TYR A 357 14.65 7.80 6.01
CA TYR A 357 14.16 6.42 6.12
C TYR A 357 14.93 5.47 5.20
N TYR A 358 15.04 5.79 3.91
CA TYR A 358 15.74 4.94 2.94
C TYR A 358 17.20 4.72 3.30
N LYS A 359 17.88 5.72 3.87
CA LYS A 359 19.25 5.53 4.35
C LYS A 359 19.30 4.56 5.53
N ALA A 360 18.42 4.74 6.52
CA ALA A 360 18.39 3.88 7.69
C ALA A 360 17.94 2.44 7.36
N GLY A 361 16.95 2.27 6.48
CA GLY A 361 16.52 0.97 5.98
C GLY A 361 17.59 0.28 5.14
N TYR A 362 18.31 1.02 4.30
CA TYR A 362 19.48 0.50 3.57
C TYR A 362 20.54 -0.05 4.53
N ASP A 363 20.89 0.71 5.57
CA ASP A 363 21.87 0.29 6.57
C ASP A 363 21.40 -0.95 7.35
N ALA A 364 20.11 -1.02 7.67
CA ALA A 364 19.51 -2.20 8.30
C ALA A 364 19.61 -3.45 7.42
N VAL A 365 19.38 -3.35 6.11
CA VAL A 365 19.61 -4.49 5.19
C VAL A 365 21.09 -4.86 5.14
N ARG A 366 21.97 -3.86 5.02
CA ARG A 366 23.43 -4.07 4.88
C ARG A 366 24.09 -4.64 6.13
N LYS A 367 23.48 -4.47 7.30
CA LYS A 367 23.88 -5.15 8.55
C LYS A 367 23.81 -6.67 8.44
N HIS A 368 22.88 -7.20 7.64
CA HIS A 368 22.64 -8.65 7.52
C HIS A 368 23.11 -9.25 6.20
N THR A 369 23.12 -8.48 5.11
CA THR A 369 23.53 -9.00 3.80
C THR A 369 24.12 -7.94 2.87
N SER A 370 25.24 -8.29 2.23
CA SER A 370 25.84 -7.55 1.12
C SER A 370 25.28 -7.95 -0.25
N ASN A 371 24.49 -9.02 -0.31
CA ASN A 371 24.08 -9.65 -1.58
C ASN A 371 22.69 -9.21 -2.03
N ALA A 372 21.72 -9.05 -1.13
CA ALA A 372 20.39 -8.60 -1.51
C ALA A 372 20.42 -7.16 -2.05
N TYR A 373 19.67 -6.90 -3.12
CA TYR A 373 19.41 -5.55 -3.58
C TYR A 373 18.48 -4.82 -2.60
N VAL A 374 18.63 -3.50 -2.49
CA VAL A 374 17.69 -2.65 -1.74
C VAL A 374 16.91 -1.83 -2.75
N ILE A 375 15.59 -1.99 -2.78
CA ILE A 375 14.71 -1.29 -3.70
C ILE A 375 14.11 -0.06 -3.00
N LEU A 376 14.15 1.07 -3.69
CA LEU A 376 13.63 2.36 -3.26
C LEU A 376 12.49 2.76 -4.20
N SER A 377 11.25 2.74 -3.71
CA SER A 377 10.10 3.16 -4.51
C SER A 377 10.06 4.67 -4.68
N ASN A 378 9.76 5.13 -5.90
CA ASN A 378 9.50 6.54 -6.17
C ASN A 378 8.21 6.99 -5.48
N ARG A 379 8.15 8.28 -5.13
CA ARG A 379 6.90 8.85 -4.60
C ARG A 379 5.84 8.94 -5.68
N LEU A 380 4.61 8.63 -5.30
CA LEU A 380 3.41 8.90 -6.09
C LEU A 380 3.07 10.40 -6.09
N GLY A 381 2.16 10.78 -6.98
CA GLY A 381 1.61 12.14 -7.05
C GLY A 381 2.51 13.10 -7.82
N PRO A 382 2.65 14.36 -7.40
CA PRO A 382 3.37 15.39 -8.17
C PRO A 382 4.91 15.32 -8.04
N ALA A 383 5.46 14.23 -7.52
CA ALA A 383 6.90 14.08 -7.31
C ALA A 383 7.66 13.90 -8.64
N ASP A 384 8.91 14.37 -8.69
CA ASP A 384 9.78 14.12 -9.85
C ASP A 384 10.32 12.69 -9.76
N SER A 385 10.14 11.90 -10.82
CA SER A 385 10.62 10.50 -10.89
C SER A 385 12.15 10.37 -10.76
N LYS A 386 12.90 11.46 -10.88
CA LYS A 386 14.37 11.48 -10.76
C LYS A 386 14.87 11.91 -9.37
N GLU A 387 13.99 12.30 -8.45
CA GLU A 387 14.36 12.95 -7.18
C GLU A 387 15.22 12.09 -6.22
N LEU A 388 15.23 10.77 -6.46
CA LEU A 388 16.01 9.77 -5.72
C LEU A 388 17.33 9.38 -6.39
N LEU A 389 17.56 9.72 -7.67
CA LEU A 389 18.75 9.23 -8.41
C LEU A 389 20.07 9.67 -7.78
N ASP A 390 20.17 10.94 -7.37
CA ASP A 390 21.37 11.48 -6.74
C ASP A 390 21.61 10.85 -5.36
N PHE A 391 20.54 10.59 -4.61
CA PHE A 391 20.60 9.92 -3.32
C PHE A 391 21.06 8.46 -3.49
N ALA A 392 20.46 7.74 -4.43
CA ALA A 392 20.75 6.33 -4.67
C ALA A 392 22.15 6.09 -5.25
N ARG A 393 22.72 7.04 -6.02
CA ARG A 393 24.08 6.95 -6.55
C ARG A 393 25.17 6.72 -5.48
N GLY A 394 24.92 7.13 -4.24
CA GLY A 394 25.83 6.91 -3.12
C GLY A 394 25.74 5.52 -2.48
N LEU A 395 24.85 4.65 -2.95
CA LEU A 395 24.53 3.36 -2.32
C LEU A 395 24.91 2.20 -3.26
N ASN A 396 25.43 1.11 -2.69
CA ASN A 396 25.75 -0.11 -3.45
C ASN A 396 24.55 -1.07 -3.53
N ARG A 397 24.35 -1.71 -4.69
CA ARG A 397 23.25 -2.66 -4.99
C ARG A 397 21.88 -2.10 -4.64
N VAL A 398 21.59 -0.93 -5.18
CA VAL A 398 20.33 -0.23 -4.98
C VAL A 398 19.55 -0.19 -6.31
N VAL A 399 18.24 -0.16 -6.19
CA VAL A 399 17.29 -0.18 -7.31
C VAL A 399 16.27 0.93 -7.09
N ILE A 400 15.89 1.64 -8.15
CA ILE A 400 14.74 2.54 -8.16
C ILE A 400 13.54 1.81 -8.74
N ASP A 401 12.44 1.81 -8.00
CA ASP A 401 11.17 1.28 -8.45
C ASP A 401 10.25 2.39 -9.00
N VAL A 402 9.63 2.10 -10.14
CA VAL A 402 8.62 2.93 -10.79
C VAL A 402 7.41 2.07 -11.16
N HIS A 403 6.22 2.60 -10.89
CA HIS A 403 4.97 1.92 -11.18
C HIS A 403 4.29 2.57 -12.38
N TYR A 404 4.04 1.79 -13.43
CA TYR A 404 3.52 2.29 -14.70
C TYR A 404 2.19 1.64 -15.04
N TYR A 405 1.13 2.40 -14.74
CA TYR A 405 -0.22 2.09 -15.17
C TYR A 405 -0.64 2.96 -16.36
N SER A 406 -1.46 2.39 -17.25
CA SER A 406 -2.23 3.11 -18.28
C SER A 406 -3.68 3.33 -17.80
N LEU A 407 -3.80 3.63 -16.51
CA LEU A 407 -5.03 3.82 -15.75
C LEU A 407 -4.84 5.02 -14.81
N PHE A 408 -5.91 5.40 -14.10
CA PHE A 408 -5.89 6.39 -13.01
C PHE A 408 -5.55 7.84 -13.41
N SER A 409 -5.60 8.14 -14.71
CA SER A 409 -5.53 9.50 -15.25
C SER A 409 -6.57 9.67 -16.36
N ASP A 410 -7.27 10.80 -16.37
CA ASP A 410 -8.29 11.13 -17.36
C ASP A 410 -7.76 11.16 -18.80
N MET A 411 -6.44 11.28 -18.98
CA MET A 411 -5.83 11.21 -20.31
C MET A 411 -6.09 9.86 -20.98
N PHE A 412 -6.10 8.76 -20.23
CA PHE A 412 -6.27 7.41 -20.78
C PHE A 412 -7.71 7.14 -21.22
N ASN A 413 -8.69 7.80 -20.58
CA ASN A 413 -10.11 7.71 -20.95
C ASN A 413 -10.39 8.23 -22.37
N ASN A 414 -9.48 9.05 -22.92
CA ASN A 414 -9.63 9.70 -24.21
C ASN A 414 -8.70 9.12 -25.30
N MET A 415 -7.88 8.12 -24.95
CA MET A 415 -6.99 7.47 -25.91
C MET A 415 -7.68 6.28 -26.57
N ASN A 416 -7.42 6.06 -27.85
CA ASN A 416 -7.77 4.81 -28.52
C ASN A 416 -6.68 3.73 -28.31
N VAL A 417 -6.89 2.53 -28.86
CA VAL A 417 -5.94 1.40 -28.78
C VAL A 417 -4.54 1.78 -29.24
N GLN A 418 -4.41 2.39 -30.43
CA GLN A 418 -3.09 2.71 -31.00
C GLN A 418 -2.39 3.80 -30.18
N GLN A 419 -3.13 4.81 -29.72
CA GLN A 419 -2.58 5.87 -28.87
C GLN A 419 -2.05 5.32 -27.53
N ASN A 420 -2.73 4.34 -26.92
CA ASN A 420 -2.21 3.67 -25.73
C ASN A 420 -0.91 2.90 -26.03
N ILE A 421 -0.86 2.16 -27.13
CA ILE A 421 0.35 1.43 -27.55
C ILE A 421 1.51 2.40 -27.84
N ASP A 422 1.24 3.50 -28.53
CA ASP A 422 2.24 4.53 -28.84
C ASP A 422 2.71 5.25 -27.57
N PHE A 423 1.83 5.45 -26.59
CA PHE A 423 2.18 6.00 -25.29
C PHE A 423 3.19 5.12 -24.56
N ILE A 424 3.03 3.79 -24.63
CA ILE A 424 4.02 2.85 -24.09
C ILE A 424 5.36 2.97 -24.83
N ASN A 425 5.34 2.89 -26.16
CA ASN A 425 6.55 2.87 -26.98
C ASN A 425 7.33 4.19 -26.95
N ASN A 426 6.66 5.32 -26.68
CA ASN A 426 7.25 6.65 -26.68
C ASN A 426 7.40 7.19 -25.26
N GLN A 427 6.29 7.54 -24.61
CA GLN A 427 6.33 8.24 -23.32
C GLN A 427 6.89 7.34 -22.22
N ARG A 428 6.35 6.13 -22.03
CA ARG A 428 6.87 5.22 -20.98
C ARG A 428 8.29 4.75 -21.25
N ALA A 429 8.67 4.59 -22.52
CA ALA A 429 10.05 4.32 -22.88
C ALA A 429 10.99 5.47 -22.48
N SER A 430 10.57 6.72 -22.67
CA SER A 430 11.31 7.90 -22.20
C SER A 430 11.34 7.98 -20.68
N ASP A 431 10.22 7.76 -20.01
CA ASP A 431 10.12 7.79 -18.54
C ASP A 431 11.09 6.77 -17.91
N LEU A 432 11.10 5.54 -18.42
CA LEU A 432 12.03 4.49 -17.97
C LEU A 432 13.49 4.84 -18.27
N SER A 433 13.76 5.41 -19.44
CA SER A 433 15.12 5.85 -19.80
C SER A 433 15.62 6.96 -18.87
N ALA A 434 14.73 7.85 -18.40
CA ALA A 434 15.09 8.94 -17.50
C ALA A 434 15.55 8.47 -16.12
N VAL A 435 15.07 7.30 -15.65
CA VAL A 435 15.50 6.69 -14.38
C VAL A 435 16.59 5.63 -14.55
N THR A 436 16.93 5.25 -15.79
CA THR A 436 17.97 4.26 -16.11
C THR A 436 19.26 4.97 -16.50
N THR A 437 20.24 5.02 -15.60
CA THR A 437 21.51 5.76 -15.84
C THR A 437 22.73 4.83 -15.75
N SER A 438 23.76 5.08 -16.58
CA SER A 438 24.89 4.15 -16.76
C SER A 438 25.71 3.85 -15.50
N ASN A 439 25.73 4.77 -14.53
CA ASN A 439 26.46 4.64 -13.26
C ASN A 439 25.53 4.86 -12.05
N GLY A 440 24.22 4.68 -12.23
CA GLY A 440 23.23 4.91 -11.18
C GLY A 440 22.66 3.62 -10.60
N PRO A 441 21.61 3.74 -9.78
CA PRO A 441 20.82 2.59 -9.35
C PRO A 441 20.31 1.80 -10.57
N LEU A 442 20.05 0.50 -10.37
CA LEU A 442 19.28 -0.25 -11.36
C LEU A 442 17.84 0.26 -11.39
N SER A 443 17.16 0.09 -12.52
CA SER A 443 15.77 0.48 -12.73
C SER A 443 14.86 -0.75 -12.69
N PHE A 444 13.73 -0.64 -12.00
CA PHE A 444 12.73 -1.69 -11.86
C PHE A 444 11.34 -1.13 -12.20
N VAL A 445 10.59 -1.83 -13.05
CA VAL A 445 9.15 -1.55 -13.23
C VAL A 445 8.38 -2.51 -12.32
N GLY A 446 8.27 -2.18 -11.04
CA GLY A 446 7.76 -3.08 -10.01
C GLY A 446 6.27 -3.34 -10.08
N GLU A 447 5.51 -2.45 -10.71
CA GLU A 447 4.09 -2.68 -10.97
C GLU A 447 3.67 -2.15 -12.35
N TRP A 448 2.97 -3.01 -13.08
CA TRP A 448 2.26 -2.70 -14.32
C TRP A 448 1.19 -3.77 -14.59
N THR A 449 0.16 -3.43 -15.37
CA THR A 449 -0.85 -4.40 -15.83
C THR A 449 -1.17 -4.16 -17.30
N ALA A 450 -1.72 -5.16 -17.97
CA ALA A 450 -2.29 -5.03 -19.31
C ALA A 450 -3.77 -4.57 -19.29
N GLU A 451 -4.34 -4.28 -18.11
CA GLU A 451 -5.62 -3.56 -18.02
C GLU A 451 -5.44 -2.06 -18.37
N TRP A 452 -6.46 -1.49 -19.00
CA TRP A 452 -6.47 -0.12 -19.52
C TRP A 452 -7.90 0.41 -19.66
N ALA A 453 -8.06 1.71 -19.90
CA ALA A 453 -9.39 2.35 -19.96
C ALA A 453 -10.18 2.11 -21.27
N ILE A 454 -9.84 1.08 -22.06
CA ILE A 454 -10.50 0.79 -23.34
C ILE A 454 -11.63 -0.21 -23.18
N SER A 455 -12.85 0.21 -23.53
CA SER A 455 -13.99 -0.70 -23.65
C SER A 455 -14.02 -1.39 -25.02
N GLY A 456 -14.29 -2.69 -25.04
CA GLY A 456 -14.50 -3.46 -26.28
C GLY A 456 -13.24 -3.77 -27.10
N ALA A 457 -12.03 -3.61 -26.55
CA ALA A 457 -10.79 -4.00 -27.21
C ALA A 457 -10.78 -5.51 -27.54
N SER A 458 -10.24 -5.86 -28.72
CA SER A 458 -10.09 -7.26 -29.13
C SER A 458 -8.97 -7.95 -28.35
N LYS A 459 -8.94 -9.29 -28.42
CA LYS A 459 -7.83 -10.07 -27.85
C LYS A 459 -6.49 -9.65 -28.45
N GLU A 460 -6.46 -9.42 -29.76
CA GLU A 460 -5.30 -8.97 -30.50
C GLU A 460 -4.82 -7.59 -30.02
N ASP A 461 -5.74 -6.69 -29.66
CA ASP A 461 -5.37 -5.37 -29.12
C ASP A 461 -4.69 -5.48 -27.75
N TYR A 462 -5.22 -6.32 -26.85
CA TYR A 462 -4.56 -6.60 -25.57
C TYR A 462 -3.19 -7.28 -25.76
N GLN A 463 -3.06 -8.22 -26.69
CA GLN A 463 -1.78 -8.85 -27.02
C GLN A 463 -0.75 -7.82 -27.51
N ARG A 464 -1.16 -6.90 -28.39
CA ARG A 464 -0.30 -5.83 -28.91
C ARG A 464 0.13 -4.87 -27.81
N PHE A 465 -0.80 -4.52 -26.92
CA PHE A 465 -0.52 -3.64 -25.78
C PHE A 465 0.42 -4.28 -24.75
N ALA A 466 0.12 -5.49 -24.30
CA ALA A 466 0.98 -6.22 -23.38
C ALA A 466 2.37 -6.46 -23.99
N LYS A 467 2.47 -6.76 -25.29
CA LYS A 467 3.76 -6.89 -25.99
C LYS A 467 4.54 -5.58 -25.99
N ALA A 468 3.90 -4.43 -26.22
CA ALA A 468 4.57 -3.13 -26.13
C ALA A 468 5.11 -2.89 -24.71
N GLN A 469 4.32 -3.19 -23.68
CA GLN A 469 4.73 -3.08 -22.28
C GLN A 469 5.91 -3.99 -21.96
N ILE A 470 5.85 -5.28 -22.30
CA ILE A 470 6.96 -6.23 -22.08
C ILE A 470 8.24 -5.76 -22.80
N ASN A 471 8.13 -5.26 -24.04
CA ASN A 471 9.27 -4.77 -24.81
C ASN A 471 9.92 -3.50 -24.22
N VAL A 472 9.11 -2.62 -23.62
CA VAL A 472 9.60 -1.36 -23.03
C VAL A 472 10.09 -1.60 -21.61
N TYR A 473 9.26 -2.21 -20.76
CA TYR A 473 9.58 -2.50 -19.36
C TYR A 473 10.67 -3.56 -19.20
N GLY A 474 10.82 -4.47 -20.17
CA GLY A 474 11.95 -5.39 -20.27
C GLY A 474 13.32 -4.72 -20.42
N ARG A 475 13.38 -3.41 -20.69
CA ARG A 475 14.62 -2.61 -20.73
C ARG A 475 15.08 -2.16 -19.35
N ALA A 476 14.22 -2.29 -18.33
CA ALA A 476 14.57 -1.99 -16.96
C ALA A 476 15.71 -2.92 -16.50
N THR A 477 16.76 -2.33 -15.93
CA THR A 477 18.03 -3.04 -15.71
C THR A 477 17.98 -4.04 -14.54
N PHE A 478 17.07 -3.84 -13.59
CA PHE A 478 16.72 -4.84 -12.59
C PHE A 478 15.61 -5.78 -13.10
N GLY A 479 14.66 -5.28 -13.88
CA GLY A 479 13.59 -6.06 -14.51
C GLY A 479 12.20 -5.46 -14.29
N TRP A 480 11.17 -6.31 -14.26
CA TRP A 480 9.78 -5.88 -14.08
C TRP A 480 8.96 -6.89 -13.28
N ALA A 481 7.87 -6.44 -12.66
CA ALA A 481 6.88 -7.30 -12.01
C ALA A 481 5.43 -6.94 -12.41
N TYR A 482 4.70 -7.91 -12.96
CA TYR A 482 3.30 -7.73 -13.34
C TYR A 482 2.40 -7.65 -12.10
N TRP A 483 1.52 -6.65 -12.01
CA TRP A 483 0.47 -6.56 -11.01
C TRP A 483 -0.86 -7.07 -11.58
N ALA A 484 -1.35 -8.26 -11.19
CA ALA A 484 -0.84 -9.21 -10.20
C ALA A 484 -0.95 -10.66 -10.70
N TYR A 485 -0.53 -11.64 -9.89
CA TYR A 485 -0.60 -13.06 -10.26
C TYR A 485 -2.04 -13.56 -10.46
N ARG A 486 -2.92 -13.23 -9.51
CA ARG A 486 -4.34 -13.58 -9.52
C ARG A 486 -5.18 -12.36 -9.16
N CYS A 487 -6.30 -12.20 -9.86
CA CYS A 487 -7.29 -11.18 -9.58
C CYS A 487 -8.67 -11.66 -10.07
N ALA A 488 -9.75 -11.18 -9.45
CA ALA A 488 -11.11 -11.39 -9.95
C ALA A 488 -11.34 -10.73 -11.32
N GLN A 489 -10.61 -9.65 -11.62
CA GLN A 489 -10.62 -9.00 -12.92
C GLN A 489 -9.57 -9.64 -13.84
N ASN A 490 -10.00 -10.12 -15.00
CA ASN A 490 -9.20 -10.98 -15.86
C ASN A 490 -7.86 -10.39 -16.30
N HIS A 491 -7.81 -9.15 -16.79
CA HIS A 491 -6.56 -8.57 -17.28
C HIS A 491 -5.64 -8.10 -16.14
N TRP A 492 -6.12 -8.01 -14.91
CA TRP A 492 -5.26 -7.85 -13.73
C TRP A 492 -4.64 -9.18 -13.26
N SER A 493 -5.03 -10.32 -13.82
CA SER A 493 -4.58 -11.66 -13.45
C SER A 493 -3.60 -12.20 -14.48
N LEU A 494 -2.29 -12.14 -14.22
CA LEU A 494 -1.27 -12.68 -15.13
C LEU A 494 -1.51 -14.16 -15.42
N LYS A 495 -1.94 -14.93 -14.42
CA LYS A 495 -2.29 -16.34 -14.61
C LYS A 495 -3.33 -16.51 -15.70
N TRP A 496 -4.42 -15.73 -15.62
CA TRP A 496 -5.48 -15.76 -16.62
C TRP A 496 -4.98 -15.30 -18.00
N MET A 497 -4.14 -14.25 -18.03
CA MET A 497 -3.54 -13.74 -19.27
C MET A 497 -2.68 -14.79 -19.99
N ILE A 498 -1.93 -15.61 -19.24
CA ILE A 498 -1.12 -16.70 -19.78
C ILE A 498 -2.02 -17.86 -20.25
N GLU A 499 -2.93 -18.34 -19.39
CA GLU A 499 -3.83 -19.46 -19.69
C GLU A 499 -4.73 -19.19 -20.90
N ASN A 500 -5.09 -17.92 -21.14
CA ASN A 500 -5.92 -17.50 -22.26
C ASN A 500 -5.11 -16.94 -23.44
N VAL A 501 -3.79 -17.06 -23.43
CA VAL A 501 -2.90 -16.70 -24.56
C VAL A 501 -2.98 -15.21 -24.92
N TYR A 502 -3.15 -14.34 -23.93
CA TYR A 502 -2.98 -12.89 -24.08
C TYR A 502 -1.51 -12.48 -23.89
N ILE A 503 -0.78 -13.20 -23.04
CA ILE A 503 0.65 -13.02 -22.81
C ILE A 503 1.35 -14.38 -22.98
N ASN A 504 2.49 -14.41 -23.67
CA ASN A 504 3.38 -15.56 -23.74
C ASN A 504 4.81 -15.11 -23.43
N LEU A 505 5.37 -15.60 -22.32
CA LEU A 505 6.71 -15.24 -21.85
C LEU A 505 7.76 -16.30 -22.21
N SER A 506 7.32 -17.52 -22.52
CA SER A 506 8.15 -18.69 -22.85
C SER A 506 8.92 -18.56 -24.18
N SER A 507 8.54 -17.61 -25.04
CA SER A 507 9.14 -17.38 -26.36
C SER A 507 9.95 -16.07 -26.46
N SER A 508 10.37 -15.50 -25.31
CA SER A 508 11.04 -14.19 -25.22
C SER A 508 12.44 -14.22 -24.62
#